data_AF-A0A2D5VW92-F1
#
_entry.id   AF-A0A2D5VW92-F1
#
_cell.length_a   1.000
_cell.length_b   1.000
_cell.length_c   1.000
_cell.angle_alpha   90.00
_cell.angle_beta   90.00
_cell.angle_gamma   90.00
#
_symmetry.space_group_name_H-M   'P 1'
#
loop_
_entity.id
_entity.type
_entity.pdbx_description
1 polymer ?
#
loop_
_entity_poly.entity_id
_entity_poly.type
_entity_poly.pdbx_seq_one_letter_code
_entity_poly.pdbx_strand_id
1 'polypeptide(L)'
;MNPLKTIQQIGVRWLERLLILLMGLLVLDVLWQVTSRFVIQRPSQWTDELATLLIIWVAMIGASVAFIRGQHLGMDYFMGKCSRSVQDLMERWIHFLVAVFALMILMMGGVRLVTLTLLTEQLSPALGVKMGYVYLAIPLSGLVIFLNALAGLFKRSLASSSSSAQTEDKR
;
A
#
# COMPACT_ATOMS: atom_id res chain seq x y z
N MET A 1 -4.91 17.32 20.96
CA MET A 1 -4.73 16.64 19.65
C MET A 1 -3.47 15.80 19.73
N ASN A 2 -3.56 14.48 19.59
CA ASN A 2 -2.42 13.58 19.78
C ASN A 2 -1.38 13.77 18.65
N PRO A 3 -0.14 14.19 18.94
CA PRO A 3 0.86 14.52 17.92
C PRO A 3 1.19 13.32 17.01
N LEU A 4 1.07 12.08 17.53
CA LEU A 4 1.25 10.85 16.75
C LEU A 4 0.29 10.73 15.56
N LYS A 5 -0.99 11.12 15.73
CA LYS A 5 -1.99 11.01 14.65
C LYS A 5 -1.73 12.02 13.54
N THR A 6 -1.23 13.20 13.88
CA THR A 6 -0.91 14.25 12.91
C THR A 6 0.25 13.83 12.01
N ILE A 7 1.31 13.24 12.56
CA ILE A 7 2.47 12.76 11.79
C ILE A 7 2.06 11.66 10.80
N GLN A 8 1.24 10.70 11.25
CA GLN A 8 0.70 9.66 10.37
C GLN A 8 -0.13 10.25 9.23
N GLN A 9 -1.04 11.19 9.53
CA GLN A 9 -1.85 11.83 8.49
C GLN A 9 -1.03 12.64 7.48
N ILE A 10 0.05 13.29 7.91
CA ILE A 10 0.94 14.00 7.01
C ILE A 10 1.61 13.02 6.04
N GLY A 11 2.15 11.90 6.55
CA GLY A 11 2.77 10.88 5.71
C GLY A 11 1.81 10.31 4.65
N VAL A 12 0.57 10.04 5.05
CA VAL A 12 -0.47 9.53 4.13
C VAL A 12 -0.79 10.54 3.03
N ARG A 13 -0.92 11.83 3.36
CA ARG A 13 -1.17 12.88 2.36
C ARG A 13 -0.04 13.01 1.35
N TRP A 14 1.21 12.84 1.78
CA TRP A 14 2.34 12.80 0.86
C TRP A 14 2.28 11.61 -0.08
N LEU A 15 1.95 10.43 0.45
CA LEU A 15 1.77 9.21 -0.34
C LEU A 15 0.65 9.37 -1.37
N GLU A 16 -0.48 9.97 -0.99
CA GLU A 16 -1.60 10.25 -1.88
C GLU A 16 -1.24 11.23 -3.00
N ARG A 17 -0.50 12.31 -2.68
CA ARG A 17 -0.01 13.26 -3.69
C ARG A 17 0.94 12.58 -4.67
N LEU A 18 1.85 11.75 -4.16
CA LEU A 18 2.77 10.98 -4.98
C LEU A 18 2.01 10.01 -5.90
N LEU A 19 0.99 9.31 -5.37
CA LEU A 19 0.13 8.41 -6.15
C LEU A 19 -0.60 9.15 -7.27
N ILE A 20 -1.20 10.30 -6.98
CA ILE A 20 -1.91 11.11 -7.97
C ILE A 20 -0.94 11.57 -9.07
N LEU A 21 0.26 12.01 -8.70
CA LEU A 21 1.29 12.42 -9.65
C LEU A 21 1.71 11.26 -10.56
N LEU A 22 2.02 10.10 -9.99
CA LEU A 22 2.42 8.91 -10.75
C LEU A 22 1.30 8.40 -11.65
N MET A 23 0.05 8.42 -11.18
CA MET A 23 -1.11 8.05 -11.98
C MET A 23 -1.30 9.03 -13.15
N GLY A 24 -1.13 10.34 -12.92
CA GLY A 24 -1.17 11.34 -13.98
C GLY A 24 -0.10 11.12 -15.04
N LEU A 25 1.14 10.83 -14.62
CA LEU A 25 2.23 10.49 -15.54
C LEU A 25 1.93 9.22 -16.34
N LEU A 26 1.41 8.17 -15.70
CA LEU A 26 1.03 6.94 -16.38
C LEU A 26 -0.06 7.16 -17.43
N VAL A 27 -1.08 7.97 -17.11
CA VAL A 27 -2.14 8.31 -18.07
C VAL A 27 -1.56 9.07 -19.27
N LEU A 28 -0.68 10.06 -19.03
CA LEU A 28 -0.04 10.81 -20.11
C LEU A 28 0.85 9.91 -20.99
N ASP A 29 1.60 9.00 -20.37
CA ASP A 29 2.46 8.06 -21.06
C ASP A 29 1.67 7.10 -21.96
N VAL A 30 0.58 6.52 -21.43
CA VAL A 30 -0.31 5.64 -22.21
C VAL A 30 -1.02 6.41 -23.33
N LEU A 31 -1.45 7.66 -23.09
CA LEU A 31 -2.03 8.51 -24.14
C LEU A 31 -1.02 8.80 -25.25
N TRP A 32 0.23 9.06 -24.89
CA TRP A 32 1.32 9.24 -25.85
C TRP A 32 1.62 7.95 -26.62
N GLN A 33 1.66 6.81 -25.94
CA GLN A 33 1.83 5.48 -26.53
C GLN A 33 0.76 5.22 -27.60
N VAL A 34 -0.53 5.42 -27.27
CA VAL A 34 -1.66 5.26 -28.20
C VAL A 34 -1.52 6.23 -29.38
N THR A 35 -1.22 7.50 -29.11
CA THR A 35 -1.04 8.52 -30.16
C THR A 35 0.12 8.16 -31.11
N SER A 36 1.26 7.72 -30.58
CA SER A 36 2.44 7.34 -31.37
C SER A 36 2.14 6.17 -32.31
N ARG A 37 1.35 5.20 -31.84
CA ARG A 37 1.02 3.99 -32.59
C ARG A 37 -0.02 4.24 -33.68
N PHE A 38 -1.07 5.01 -33.37
CA PHE A 38 -2.19 5.19 -34.29
C PHE A 38 -2.07 6.44 -35.18
N VAL A 39 -1.39 7.50 -34.71
CA VAL A 39 -1.24 8.75 -35.46
C VAL A 39 0.12 8.82 -36.16
N ILE A 40 1.21 8.58 -35.42
CA ILE A 40 2.58 8.76 -35.91
C ILE A 40 3.08 7.52 -36.69
N GLN A 41 2.40 6.38 -36.55
CA GLN A 41 2.76 5.08 -37.13
C GLN A 41 4.20 4.63 -36.82
N ARG A 42 4.80 5.18 -35.77
CA ARG A 42 6.09 4.74 -35.23
C ARG A 42 5.89 4.33 -33.77
N PRO A 43 5.78 3.02 -33.48
CA PRO A 43 5.55 2.57 -32.12
C PRO A 43 6.73 2.94 -31.23
N SER A 44 6.42 3.62 -30.13
CA SER A 44 7.41 4.03 -29.14
C SER A 44 7.68 2.87 -28.16
N GLN A 45 8.78 2.14 -28.35
CA GLN A 45 9.06 0.96 -27.51
C GLN A 45 9.41 1.30 -26.05
N TRP A 46 9.90 2.51 -25.79
CA TRP A 46 10.28 2.94 -24.44
C TRP A 46 9.07 3.35 -23.57
N THR A 47 7.94 3.75 -24.17
CA THR A 47 6.72 4.12 -23.43
C THR A 47 6.02 2.88 -22.89
N ASP A 48 6.04 1.77 -23.64
CA ASP A 48 5.48 0.49 -23.17
C ASP A 48 6.19 0.01 -21.88
N GLU A 49 7.51 0.16 -21.86
CA GLU A 49 8.30 -0.17 -20.68
C GLU A 49 8.04 0.84 -19.55
N LEU A 50 8.06 2.15 -19.83
CA LEU A 50 7.81 3.19 -18.83
C LEU A 50 6.46 3.01 -18.13
N ALA A 51 5.39 2.75 -18.88
CA ALA A 51 4.07 2.45 -18.34
C ALA A 51 4.10 1.25 -17.38
N THR A 52 4.84 0.20 -17.74
CA THR A 52 5.01 -1.00 -16.91
C THR A 52 5.78 -0.72 -15.62
N LEU A 53 6.78 0.17 -15.66
CA LEU A 53 7.50 0.57 -14.45
C LEU A 53 6.65 1.47 -13.55
N LEU A 54 5.90 2.41 -14.15
CA LEU A 54 5.00 3.32 -13.44
C LEU A 54 3.84 2.57 -12.77
N ILE A 55 3.25 1.58 -13.44
CA ILE A 55 2.10 0.84 -12.89
C ILE A 55 2.50 0.06 -11.63
N ILE A 56 3.73 -0.45 -11.55
CA ILE A 56 4.26 -1.12 -10.34
C ILE A 56 4.24 -0.14 -9.17
N TRP A 57 4.77 1.07 -9.36
CA TRP A 57 4.78 2.10 -8.32
C TRP A 57 3.36 2.53 -7.92
N VAL A 58 2.49 2.79 -8.90
CA VAL A 58 1.09 3.17 -8.66
C VAL A 58 0.34 2.07 -7.90
N ALA A 59 0.50 0.81 -8.30
CA ALA A 59 -0.16 -0.32 -7.66
C ALA A 59 0.31 -0.50 -6.21
N MET A 60 1.63 -0.46 -5.96
CA MET A 60 2.17 -0.67 -4.62
C MET A 60 1.83 0.49 -3.67
N ILE A 61 1.96 1.75 -4.12
CA ILE A 61 1.57 2.91 -3.31
C ILE A 61 0.06 2.92 -3.13
N GLY A 62 -0.72 2.67 -4.18
CA GLY A 62 -2.17 2.60 -4.14
C GLY A 62 -2.69 1.57 -3.15
N ALA A 63 -2.09 0.37 -3.12
CA ALA A 63 -2.41 -0.66 -2.14
C ALA A 63 -2.17 -0.19 -0.70
N SER A 64 -1.05 0.50 -0.44
CA SER A 64 -0.76 1.04 0.89
C SER A 64 -1.76 2.11 1.33
N VAL A 65 -2.15 3.03 0.43
CA VAL A 65 -3.16 4.07 0.71
C VAL A 65 -4.54 3.45 0.94
N ALA A 66 -4.93 2.47 0.12
CA ALA A 66 -6.20 1.76 0.26
C ALA A 66 -6.29 1.02 1.61
N PHE A 67 -5.20 0.38 2.03
CA PHE A 67 -5.10 -0.27 3.33
C PHE A 67 -5.24 0.70 4.50
N ILE A 68 -4.58 1.88 4.42
CA ILE A 68 -4.68 2.93 5.44
C ILE A 68 -6.12 3.44 5.57
N ARG A 69 -6.83 3.57 4.46
CA ARG A 69 -8.23 4.02 4.43
C ARG A 69 -9.22 2.95 4.92
N GLY A 70 -8.72 1.82 5.42
CA GLY A 70 -9.54 0.76 6.01
C GLY A 70 -10.42 0.07 4.98
N GLN A 71 -10.05 0.11 3.70
CA GLN A 71 -10.85 -0.46 2.61
C GLN A 71 -10.71 -1.98 2.50
N HIS A 72 -10.79 -2.70 3.62
CA HIS A 72 -11.12 -4.12 3.61
C HIS A 72 -12.61 -4.28 3.29
N LEU A 73 -13.04 -3.80 2.12
CA LEU A 73 -14.44 -3.77 1.67
C LEU A 73 -15.15 -5.11 1.83
N GLY A 74 -14.41 -6.22 1.70
CA GLY A 74 -14.97 -7.57 1.87
C GLY A 74 -15.38 -7.91 3.30
N MET A 75 -14.73 -7.35 4.31
CA MET A 75 -15.01 -7.69 5.71
C MET A 75 -16.20 -6.91 6.26
N ASP A 76 -16.39 -5.65 5.86
CA ASP A 76 -17.51 -4.82 6.35
C ASP A 76 -18.88 -5.44 6.04
N TYR A 77 -19.02 -6.09 4.88
CA TYR A 77 -20.26 -6.78 4.49
C TYR A 77 -20.55 -8.00 5.37
N PHE A 78 -19.54 -8.81 5.69
CA PHE A 78 -19.70 -9.99 6.55
C PHE A 78 -19.78 -9.64 8.04
N MET A 79 -19.04 -8.62 8.49
CA MET A 79 -19.06 -8.16 9.87
C MET A 79 -20.40 -7.58 10.28
N GLY A 80 -21.14 -6.94 9.36
CA GLY A 80 -22.46 -6.36 9.64
C GLY A 80 -23.51 -7.36 10.19
N LYS A 81 -23.27 -8.68 10.07
CA LYS A 81 -24.16 -9.74 10.56
C LYS A 81 -23.70 -10.43 11.85
N CYS A 82 -22.50 -10.13 12.35
CA CYS A 82 -21.92 -10.78 13.54
C CYS A 82 -22.05 -9.93 14.81
N SER A 83 -21.91 -10.56 15.98
CA SER A 83 -21.87 -9.84 17.26
C SER A 83 -20.58 -9.01 17.40
N ARG A 84 -20.63 -7.92 18.19
CA ARG A 84 -19.51 -6.98 18.36
C ARG A 84 -18.20 -7.66 18.78
N SER A 85 -18.27 -8.68 19.64
CA SER A 85 -17.08 -9.42 20.09
C SER A 85 -16.42 -10.24 18.97
N VAL A 86 -17.23 -10.80 18.05
CA VAL A 86 -16.72 -11.56 16.90
C VAL A 86 -16.13 -10.62 15.85
N GLN A 87 -16.76 -9.46 15.61
CA GLN A 87 -16.21 -8.41 14.74
C GLN A 87 -14.82 -7.96 15.23
N ASP A 88 -14.69 -7.65 16.52
CA ASP A 88 -13.43 -7.19 17.11
C ASP A 88 -12.34 -8.27 17.07
N LEU A 89 -12.71 -9.55 17.23
CA LEU A 89 -11.76 -10.66 17.10
C LEU A 89 -11.31 -10.82 15.63
N MET A 90 -12.24 -10.80 14.67
CA MET A 90 -11.94 -10.88 13.24
C MET A 90 -11.04 -9.73 12.80
N GLU A 91 -11.37 -8.48 13.15
CA GLU A 91 -10.57 -7.30 12.80
C GLU A 91 -9.11 -7.45 13.28
N ARG A 92 -8.90 -7.94 14.51
CA ARG A 92 -7.55 -8.25 15.03
C ARG A 92 -6.85 -9.33 14.23
N TRP A 93 -7.55 -10.42 13.88
CA TRP A 93 -6.97 -11.47 13.05
C TRP A 93 -6.57 -10.96 11.67
N ILE A 94 -7.41 -10.18 10.98
CA ILE A 94 -7.05 -9.57 9.70
C ILE A 94 -5.80 -8.71 9.85
N HIS A 95 -5.77 -7.79 10.83
CA HIS A 95 -4.60 -6.93 11.02
C HIS A 95 -3.33 -7.73 11.33
N PHE A 96 -3.43 -8.81 12.11
CA PHE A 96 -2.32 -9.70 12.38
C PHE A 96 -1.84 -10.41 11.11
N LEU A 97 -2.75 -11.02 10.34
CA LEU A 97 -2.41 -11.69 9.08
C LEU A 97 -1.77 -10.72 8.08
N VAL A 98 -2.32 -9.52 7.94
CA VAL A 98 -1.77 -8.51 7.03
C VAL A 98 -0.40 -8.01 7.52
N ALA A 99 -0.19 -7.85 8.83
CA ALA A 99 1.12 -7.49 9.36
C ALA A 99 2.16 -8.58 9.05
N VAL A 100 1.83 -9.86 9.27
CA VAL A 100 2.72 -10.98 8.94
C VAL A 100 3.00 -11.03 7.43
N PHE A 101 1.97 -10.89 6.59
CA PHE A 101 2.11 -10.86 5.14
C PHE A 101 3.00 -9.70 4.68
N ALA A 102 2.78 -8.49 5.19
CA ALA A 102 3.56 -7.32 4.84
C ALA A 102 5.03 -7.48 5.25
N LEU A 103 5.30 -8.05 6.43
CA LEU A 103 6.66 -8.28 6.90
C LEU A 103 7.39 -9.35 6.07
N MET A 104 6.78 -10.52 5.91
CA MET A 104 7.40 -11.69 5.28
C MET A 104 7.50 -11.56 3.76
N ILE A 105 6.40 -11.14 3.10
CA ILE A 105 6.32 -11.13 1.65
C ILE A 105 6.80 -9.80 1.09
N LEU A 106 6.23 -8.68 1.56
CA LEU A 106 6.53 -7.37 0.98
C LEU A 106 7.89 -6.84 1.44
N MET A 107 8.20 -6.92 2.74
CA MET A 107 9.48 -6.43 3.26
C MET A 107 10.62 -7.42 2.99
N MET A 108 10.60 -8.63 3.57
CA MET A 108 11.72 -9.56 3.40
C MET A 108 11.84 -10.07 1.95
N GLY A 109 10.73 -10.47 1.34
CA GLY A 109 10.69 -10.87 -0.06
C GLY A 109 11.05 -9.72 -1.01
N GLY A 110 10.49 -8.52 -0.78
CA GLY A 110 10.79 -7.33 -1.58
C GLY A 110 12.25 -6.87 -1.47
N VAL A 111 12.82 -6.81 -0.27
CA VAL A 111 14.25 -6.49 -0.09
C VAL A 111 15.13 -7.53 -0.78
N ARG A 112 14.81 -8.82 -0.64
CA ARG A 112 15.55 -9.88 -1.35
C ARG A 112 15.49 -9.69 -2.87
N LEU A 113 14.32 -9.36 -3.41
CA LEU A 113 14.14 -9.12 -4.84
C LEU A 113 14.96 -7.90 -5.31
N VAL A 114 14.93 -6.79 -4.57
CA VAL A 114 15.72 -5.59 -4.86
C VAL A 114 17.21 -5.91 -4.82
N THR A 115 17.69 -6.58 -3.78
CA THR A 115 19.11 -6.93 -3.65
C THR A 115 19.56 -7.84 -4.79
N LEU A 116 18.79 -8.88 -5.12
CA LEU A 116 19.13 -9.78 -6.23
C LEU A 116 19.20 -9.04 -7.56
N THR A 117 18.21 -8.20 -7.85
CA THR A 117 18.13 -7.46 -9.13
C THR A 117 19.21 -6.36 -9.26
N LEU A 118 19.65 -5.78 -8.14
CA LEU A 118 20.79 -4.86 -8.13
C LEU A 118 22.12 -5.59 -8.29
N LEU A 119 22.29 -6.74 -7.63
CA LEU A 119 23.52 -7.55 -7.73
C LEU A 119 23.72 -8.14 -9.12
N THR A 120 22.64 -8.54 -9.80
CA THR A 120 22.70 -9.05 -11.18
C THR A 120 22.75 -7.94 -12.23
N GLU A 121 22.81 -6.67 -11.82
CA GLU A 121 22.77 -5.49 -12.68
C GLU A 121 21.66 -5.55 -13.73
N GLN A 122 20.49 -6.04 -13.35
CA GLN A 122 19.39 -6.22 -14.29
C GLN A 122 18.87 -4.87 -14.76
N LEU A 123 19.14 -4.56 -16.02
CA LEU A 123 18.68 -3.34 -16.70
C LEU A 123 17.38 -3.61 -17.46
N SER A 124 16.55 -2.58 -17.53
CA SER A 124 15.36 -2.55 -18.35
C SER A 124 15.77 -2.49 -19.85
N PRO A 125 15.25 -3.37 -20.73
CA PRO A 125 15.69 -3.45 -22.13
C PRO A 125 15.64 -2.16 -22.96
N ALA A 126 14.66 -1.27 -22.72
CA ALA A 126 14.48 -0.08 -23.55
C ALA A 126 15.02 1.20 -22.87
N LEU A 127 14.83 1.36 -21.56
CA LEU A 127 15.23 2.54 -20.79
C LEU A 127 16.59 2.41 -20.09
N GLY A 128 17.15 1.19 -20.00
CA GLY A 128 18.42 0.95 -19.31
C GLY A 128 18.36 1.23 -17.80
N VAL A 129 17.17 1.20 -17.20
CA VAL A 129 17.00 1.50 -15.78
C VAL A 129 17.27 0.25 -14.96
N LYS A 130 18.02 0.38 -13.84
CA LYS A 130 18.22 -0.74 -12.91
C LYS A 130 16.88 -1.13 -12.28
N MET A 131 16.44 -2.36 -12.53
CA MET A 131 15.12 -2.87 -12.09
C MET A 131 14.98 -2.88 -10.57
N GLY A 132 16.09 -2.94 -9.82
CA GLY A 132 16.08 -2.80 -8.37
C GLY A 132 15.42 -1.52 -7.88
N TYR A 133 15.58 -0.38 -8.58
CA TYR A 133 14.91 0.86 -8.19
C TYR A 133 13.40 0.79 -8.37
N VAL A 134 12.93 0.04 -9.37
CA VAL A 134 11.49 -0.13 -9.62
C VAL A 134 10.90 -1.01 -8.53
N TYR A 135 11.58 -2.10 -8.18
CA TYR A 135 11.12 -3.03 -7.15
C TYR A 135 11.22 -2.49 -5.73
N LEU A 136 11.92 -1.38 -5.48
CA LEU A 136 11.91 -0.70 -4.18
C LEU A 136 10.49 -0.27 -3.77
N ALA A 137 9.57 -0.06 -4.71
CA ALA A 137 8.16 0.19 -4.42
C ALA A 137 7.55 -0.89 -3.50
N ILE A 138 8.02 -2.14 -3.61
CA ILE A 138 7.50 -3.29 -2.88
C ILE A 138 7.82 -3.21 -1.38
N PRO A 139 9.09 -3.19 -0.93
CA PRO A 139 9.39 -3.09 0.49
C PRO A 139 8.96 -1.75 1.09
N LEU A 140 8.95 -0.66 0.31
CA LEU A 140 8.52 0.66 0.80
C LEU A 140 7.03 0.67 1.16
N SER A 141 6.18 0.16 0.28
CA SER A 141 4.74 0.02 0.55
C SER A 141 4.46 -1.03 1.62
N GLY A 142 5.23 -2.13 1.64
CA GLY A 142 5.19 -3.15 2.69
C GLY A 142 5.42 -2.57 4.08
N LEU A 143 6.40 -1.68 4.22
CA LEU A 143 6.67 -0.99 5.49
C LEU A 143 5.47 -0.14 5.94
N VAL A 144 4.86 0.63 5.03
CA VAL A 144 3.69 1.46 5.34
C VAL A 144 2.50 0.61 5.78
N ILE A 145 2.22 -0.46 5.05
CA ILE A 145 1.14 -1.41 5.36
C ILE A 145 1.39 -2.07 6.72
N PHE A 146 2.62 -2.53 6.96
CA PHE A 146 3.01 -3.16 8.22
C PHE A 146 2.81 -2.24 9.42
N LEU A 147 3.31 -1.00 9.34
CA LEU A 147 3.17 -0.01 10.42
C LEU A 147 1.70 0.30 10.71
N ASN A 148 0.87 0.41 9.67
CA ASN A 148 -0.55 0.68 9.85
C ASN A 148 -1.32 -0.54 10.40
N ALA A 149 -0.95 -1.76 9.97
CA ALA A 149 -1.53 -3.00 10.48
C ALA A 149 -1.19 -3.18 11.97
N LEU A 150 0.06 -2.91 12.33
CA LEU A 150 0.54 -2.95 13.70
C LEU A 150 -0.17 -1.89 14.58
N ALA A 151 -0.33 -0.66 14.07
CA ALA A 151 -1.10 0.37 14.77
C ALA A 151 -2.58 -0.03 14.97
N GLY A 152 -3.18 -0.73 13.99
CA GLY A 152 -4.54 -1.29 14.09
C GLY A 152 -4.68 -2.28 15.24
N LEU A 153 -3.69 -3.15 15.46
CA LEU A 153 -3.68 -4.10 16.57
C LEU A 153 -3.69 -3.41 17.94
N PHE A 154 -2.98 -2.28 18.10
CA PHE A 154 -2.85 -1.58 19.39
C PHE A 154 -3.98 -0.59 19.70
N LYS A 155 -4.70 -0.09 18.69
CA LYS A 155 -5.66 1.02 18.83
C LYS A 155 -6.85 0.75 19.77
N ARG A 156 -7.09 -0.51 20.19
CA ARG A 156 -8.28 -0.87 20.98
C ARG A 156 -8.03 -1.43 22.38
N SER A 157 -6.77 -1.64 22.78
CA SER A 157 -6.44 -1.92 24.20
C SER A 157 -6.91 -0.79 25.14
N LEU A 158 -6.98 0.45 24.62
CA LEU A 158 -7.42 1.64 25.36
C LEU A 158 -8.94 1.88 25.35
N ALA A 159 -9.71 1.21 24.49
CA ALA A 159 -11.17 1.37 24.45
C ALA A 159 -11.88 0.40 25.40
N SER A 160 -11.32 -0.81 25.59
CA SER A 160 -11.86 -1.79 26.54
C SER A 160 -11.72 -1.37 28.00
N SER A 161 -10.70 -0.58 28.35
CA SER A 161 -10.52 -0.03 29.70
C SER A 161 -11.51 1.11 30.04
N SER A 162 -12.11 1.75 29.04
CA SER A 162 -13.14 2.78 29.25
C SER A 162 -14.56 2.21 29.41
N SER A 163 -14.81 0.98 28.92
CA SER A 163 -16.11 0.32 29.05
C SER A 163 -16.27 -0.42 30.39
N SER A 164 -15.17 -0.92 30.98
CA SER A 164 -15.19 -1.51 32.32
C SER A 164 -15.43 -0.49 33.43
N ALA A 165 -15.04 0.77 33.23
CA ALA A 165 -15.30 1.85 34.19
C ALA A 165 -16.77 2.35 34.20
N GLN A 166 -17.55 2.11 33.14
CA GLN A 166 -18.96 2.54 33.06
C GLN A 166 -19.97 1.48 33.49
N THR A 167 -19.54 0.23 33.71
CA THR A 167 -20.44 -0.85 34.15
C THR A 167 -20.52 -0.92 35.69
N GLU A 168 -19.55 -0.34 36.40
CA GLU A 168 -19.52 -0.30 37.87
C GLU A 168 -20.34 0.86 38.47
N ASP A 169 -20.64 1.90 37.67
CA ASP A 169 -21.46 3.07 38.07
C ASP A 169 -22.97 2.91 37.77
N LYS A 170 -23.39 1.69 37.41
CA LYS A 170 -24.81 1.33 37.22
C LYS A 170 -25.25 0.16 38.11
N ARG A 171 -24.57 -0.01 39.26
CA ARG A 171 -25.15 -0.73 40.39
C ARG A 171 -26.27 0.07 41.03
#